data_AF-A0A098PXX7-F1
#
_entry.id   AF-A0A098PXX7-F1
#
_cell.length_a   1.000
_cell.length_b   1.000
_cell.length_c   1.000
_cell.angle_alpha   90.00
_cell.angle_beta   90.00
_cell.angle_gamma   90.00
#
_symmetry.space_group_name_H-M   'P 1'
#
loop_
_entity.id
_entity.type
_entity.pdbx_description
1 polymer ?
#
loop_
_entity_poly.entity_id
_entity_poly.type
_entity_poly.pdbx_seq_one_letter_code
_entity_poly.pdbx_strand_id
1 'polypeptide(L)'
;MAARATDLSAAAGAAIAERSDCDPEALPLAALCEAAEPVVLRGVARNWSLVQAGLRSADEAMALLRAHDTGRLLQYSYGGPEIGSRPFYRDDCSALNFQVQRGSVSTLLDAIAAHRDDPHPPTYYLASLPVDANLPGLRAHNDLDVAANGGQVQPSIWIGNRVIASCHYDALDNLACCAVGQRRFTLFPPEQVANLYPGPLDPTPGGQVVSMVDFANPDLQRFARFADALPRARNVVLEPGDALFIPSMWWHHVQSLHPFNVLINYWWSSAPAHLPAAMPALYHALWAIRDRPAAEKQAWRALFDYYVFGPAEQAGEHLPEPARHALGPIDPMLSRQLRALLIGKLNR
;
A
#
# COMPACT_ATOMS: atom_id res chain seq x y z
N MET A 1 18.83 -25.85 -17.07
CA MET A 1 17.84 -26.42 -16.14
C MET A 1 16.85 -25.32 -15.83
N ALA A 2 15.59 -25.44 -16.27
CA ALA A 2 14.57 -24.44 -15.96
C ALA A 2 14.30 -24.47 -14.45
N ALA A 3 14.55 -23.35 -13.77
CA ALA A 3 14.13 -23.18 -12.38
C ALA A 3 12.62 -23.36 -12.34
N ARG A 4 12.14 -24.33 -11.55
CA ARG A 4 10.70 -24.46 -11.26
C ARG A 4 10.28 -23.17 -10.57
N ALA A 5 9.32 -22.45 -11.15
CA ALA A 5 8.65 -21.36 -10.46
C ALA A 5 8.17 -21.87 -9.10
N THR A 6 8.62 -21.23 -8.03
CA THR A 6 8.17 -21.56 -6.69
C THR A 6 6.71 -21.13 -6.61
N ASP A 7 5.80 -22.11 -6.59
CA ASP A 7 4.38 -21.83 -6.43
C ASP A 7 4.15 -21.34 -4.99
N LEU A 8 4.16 -20.02 -4.81
CA LEU A 8 3.89 -19.36 -3.54
C LEU A 8 2.48 -19.67 -3.00
N SER A 9 1.58 -20.25 -3.81
CA SER A 9 0.29 -20.73 -3.31
C SER A 9 0.43 -21.93 -2.36
N ALA A 10 1.51 -22.72 -2.47
CA ALA A 10 1.75 -23.89 -1.64
C ALA A 10 2.49 -23.58 -0.32
N ALA A 11 3.18 -22.44 -0.23
CA ALA A 11 3.80 -21.94 0.99
C ALA A 11 2.80 -21.10 1.79
N ALA A 12 1.70 -21.71 2.22
CA ALA A 12 0.62 -21.01 2.91
C ALA A 12 0.89 -20.96 4.42
N GLY A 13 1.04 -19.75 4.96
CA GLY A 13 0.77 -19.46 6.36
C GLY A 13 -0.73 -19.53 6.66
N ALA A 14 -1.16 -18.98 7.80
CA ALA A 14 -2.58 -18.95 8.16
C ALA A 14 -3.44 -18.31 7.06
N ALA A 15 -4.62 -18.89 6.80
CA ALA A 15 -5.58 -18.32 5.86
C ALA A 15 -6.00 -16.91 6.29
N ILE A 16 -6.27 -16.04 5.32
CA ILE A 16 -6.85 -14.73 5.60
C ILE A 16 -8.31 -14.95 6.01
N ALA A 17 -8.76 -14.29 7.08
CA ALA A 17 -10.15 -14.38 7.51
C ALA A 17 -11.06 -13.78 6.43
N GLU A 18 -12.21 -14.39 6.20
CA GLU A 18 -13.18 -13.94 5.20
C GLU A 18 -14.53 -13.66 5.85
N ARG A 19 -15.17 -12.59 5.41
CA ARG A 19 -16.51 -12.17 5.83
C ARG A 19 -17.39 -11.95 4.60
N SER A 20 -18.59 -12.52 4.62
CA SER A 20 -19.61 -12.32 3.57
C SER A 20 -20.86 -11.63 4.10
N ASP A 21 -20.84 -11.25 5.38
CA ASP A 21 -21.94 -10.67 6.14
C ASP A 21 -21.84 -9.15 6.28
N CYS A 22 -20.84 -8.51 5.66
CA CYS A 22 -20.62 -7.08 5.77
C CYS A 22 -21.63 -6.28 4.95
N ASP A 23 -22.25 -5.31 5.61
CA ASP A 23 -23.06 -4.28 4.97
C ASP A 23 -22.15 -3.21 4.34
N PRO A 24 -22.25 -2.94 3.03
CA PRO A 24 -21.49 -1.88 2.36
C PRO A 24 -21.71 -0.48 2.94
N GLU A 25 -22.85 -0.23 3.59
CA GLU A 25 -23.21 1.04 4.22
C GLU A 25 -22.78 1.12 5.69
N ALA A 26 -22.36 0.00 6.29
CA ALA A 26 -22.01 -0.08 7.72
C ALA A 26 -20.81 -1.02 7.93
N LEU A 27 -19.68 -0.67 7.33
CA LEU A 27 -18.47 -1.47 7.42
C LEU A 27 -17.89 -1.47 8.84
N PRO A 28 -17.43 -2.62 9.37
CA PRO A 28 -16.92 -2.74 10.73
C PRO A 28 -15.48 -2.22 10.87
N LEU A 29 -15.17 -1.04 10.32
CA LEU A 29 -13.81 -0.50 10.18
C LEU A 29 -13.07 -0.40 11.51
N ALA A 30 -13.73 0.09 12.57
CA ALA A 30 -13.11 0.21 13.89
C ALA A 30 -12.65 -1.15 14.45
N ALA A 31 -13.49 -2.18 14.33
CA ALA A 31 -13.16 -3.54 14.76
C ALA A 31 -12.05 -4.17 13.90
N LEU A 32 -12.01 -3.85 12.60
CA LEU A 32 -10.94 -4.30 11.70
C LEU A 32 -9.60 -3.66 12.08
N CYS A 33 -9.57 -2.35 12.32
CA CYS A 33 -8.38 -1.62 12.79
C CYS A 33 -7.90 -2.14 14.15
N GLU A 34 -8.79 -2.39 15.11
CA GLU A 34 -8.44 -2.93 16.43
C GLU A 34 -7.85 -4.34 16.33
N ALA A 35 -8.41 -5.21 15.47
CA ALA A 35 -7.89 -6.55 15.25
C ALA A 35 -6.51 -6.56 14.58
N ALA A 36 -6.17 -5.51 13.81
CA ALA A 36 -4.89 -5.31 13.13
C ALA A 36 -4.44 -6.51 12.26
N GLU A 37 -5.40 -7.24 11.69
CA GLU A 37 -5.21 -8.44 10.88
C GLU A 37 -5.91 -8.30 9.52
N PRO A 38 -5.34 -8.83 8.42
CA PRO A 38 -5.99 -8.79 7.11
C PRO A 38 -7.30 -9.56 7.10
N VAL A 39 -8.32 -8.98 6.46
CA VAL A 39 -9.65 -9.59 6.33
C VAL A 39 -10.20 -9.33 4.94
N VAL A 40 -10.74 -10.36 4.30
CA VAL A 40 -11.45 -10.25 3.02
C VAL A 40 -12.93 -10.00 3.28
N LEU A 41 -13.49 -8.96 2.68
CA LEU A 41 -14.92 -8.65 2.67
C LEU A 41 -15.48 -9.06 1.31
N ARG A 42 -16.06 -10.27 1.25
CA ARG A 42 -16.53 -10.88 0.01
C ARG A 42 -17.75 -10.16 -0.55
N GLY A 43 -17.69 -9.79 -1.82
CA GLY A 43 -18.80 -9.22 -2.58
C GLY A 43 -19.38 -7.92 -2.01
N VAL A 44 -18.63 -7.17 -1.19
CA VAL A 44 -19.09 -5.92 -0.58
C VAL A 44 -19.34 -4.82 -1.62
N ALA A 45 -18.53 -4.79 -2.68
CA ALA A 45 -18.64 -3.86 -3.79
C ALA A 45 -19.40 -4.44 -4.99
N ARG A 46 -20.06 -5.61 -4.85
CA ARG A 46 -20.68 -6.34 -5.99
C ARG A 46 -21.67 -5.51 -6.80
N ASN A 47 -22.36 -4.57 -6.16
CA ASN A 47 -23.41 -3.76 -6.80
C ASN A 47 -22.86 -2.50 -7.51
N TRP A 48 -21.55 -2.24 -7.45
CA TRP A 48 -20.94 -1.11 -8.13
C TRP A 48 -21.16 -1.19 -9.65
N SER A 49 -21.45 -0.04 -10.28
CA SER A 49 -21.71 -0.01 -11.72
C SER A 49 -20.49 -0.44 -12.54
N LEU A 50 -19.29 -0.11 -12.08
CA LEU A 50 -18.01 -0.51 -12.68
C LEU A 50 -17.75 -2.01 -12.51
N VAL A 51 -18.09 -2.60 -11.36
CA VAL A 51 -18.00 -4.06 -11.14
C VAL A 51 -18.94 -4.78 -12.11
N GLN A 52 -20.19 -4.34 -12.18
CA GLN A 52 -21.19 -4.92 -13.09
C GLN A 52 -20.78 -4.77 -14.56
N ALA A 53 -20.21 -3.62 -14.95
CA ALA A 53 -19.66 -3.42 -16.29
C ALA A 53 -18.49 -4.37 -16.58
N GLY A 54 -17.54 -4.50 -15.64
CA GLY A 54 -16.38 -5.38 -15.77
C GLY A 54 -16.73 -6.87 -15.85
N LEU A 55 -17.79 -7.29 -15.14
CA LEU A 55 -18.33 -8.66 -15.23
C LEU A 55 -18.96 -8.96 -16.60
N ARG A 56 -19.48 -7.95 -17.31
CA ARG A 56 -19.99 -8.11 -18.67
C ARG A 56 -18.86 -8.10 -19.70
N SER A 57 -17.98 -7.11 -19.66
CA SER A 57 -16.74 -7.10 -20.46
C SER A 57 -15.76 -6.02 -20.01
N ALA A 58 -14.48 -6.20 -20.35
CA ALA A 58 -13.47 -5.14 -20.20
C ALA A 58 -13.84 -3.88 -20.99
N ASP A 59 -14.46 -4.01 -22.16
CA ASP A 59 -14.84 -2.87 -23.00
C ASP A 59 -15.94 -2.01 -22.38
N GLU A 60 -16.92 -2.64 -21.73
CA GLU A 60 -17.96 -1.91 -21.00
C GLU A 60 -17.40 -1.17 -19.78
N ALA A 61 -16.49 -1.80 -19.03
CA ALA A 61 -15.80 -1.12 -17.93
C ALA A 61 -14.95 0.06 -18.41
N MET A 62 -14.22 -0.11 -19.52
CA MET A 62 -13.47 0.98 -20.16
C MET A 62 -14.40 2.11 -20.62
N ALA A 63 -15.54 1.79 -21.25
CA ALA A 63 -16.52 2.78 -21.69
C ALA A 63 -17.09 3.59 -20.51
N LEU A 64 -17.39 2.94 -19.38
CA LEU A 64 -17.84 3.60 -18.16
C LEU A 64 -16.78 4.57 -17.64
N LEU A 65 -15.52 4.14 -17.54
CA LEU A 65 -14.43 5.01 -17.10
C LEU A 65 -14.20 6.19 -18.05
N ARG A 66 -14.30 5.97 -19.37
CA ARG A 66 -14.20 7.05 -20.37
C ARG A 66 -15.29 8.11 -20.19
N ALA A 67 -16.49 7.74 -19.76
CA ALA A 67 -17.57 8.70 -19.51
C ALA A 67 -17.25 9.70 -18.37
N HIS A 68 -16.28 9.36 -17.51
CA HIS A 68 -15.78 10.23 -16.43
C HIS A 68 -14.43 10.89 -16.74
N ASP A 69 -13.83 10.62 -17.91
CA ASP A 69 -12.56 11.24 -18.29
C ASP A 69 -12.77 12.73 -18.61
N THR A 70 -12.01 13.58 -17.93
CA THR A 70 -12.03 15.03 -18.13
C THR A 70 -11.06 15.51 -19.21
N GLY A 71 -10.27 14.58 -19.79
CA GLY A 71 -9.18 14.91 -20.71
C GLY A 71 -7.95 15.47 -20.00
N ARG A 72 -7.96 15.54 -18.66
CA ARG A 72 -6.82 15.98 -17.85
C ARG A 72 -5.63 15.06 -18.09
N LEU A 73 -4.44 15.64 -18.26
CA LEU A 73 -3.21 14.88 -18.37
C LEU A 73 -2.81 14.34 -17.00
N LEU A 74 -2.70 13.02 -16.91
CA LEU A 74 -2.30 12.24 -15.75
C LEU A 74 -0.94 11.62 -15.98
N GLN A 75 -0.32 11.12 -14.92
CA GLN A 75 0.93 10.38 -14.98
C GLN A 75 0.67 8.89 -14.74
N TYR A 76 1.25 8.04 -15.57
CA TYR A 76 1.22 6.59 -15.40
C TYR A 76 2.57 5.98 -15.75
N SER A 77 2.89 4.85 -15.15
CA SER A 77 4.10 4.09 -15.42
C SER A 77 3.96 3.31 -16.72
N TYR A 78 5.01 3.37 -17.55
CA TYR A 78 5.18 2.58 -18.76
C TYR A 78 6.50 1.82 -18.70
N GLY A 79 6.48 0.52 -19.01
CA GLY A 79 7.70 -0.25 -19.27
C GLY A 79 7.47 -1.21 -20.43
N GLY A 80 8.51 -1.52 -21.21
CA GLY A 80 8.37 -2.47 -22.31
C GLY A 80 8.17 -3.91 -21.80
N PRO A 81 7.92 -4.87 -22.70
CA PRO A 81 7.73 -6.27 -22.34
C PRO A 81 8.88 -6.87 -21.51
N GLU A 82 10.10 -6.35 -21.66
CA GLU A 82 11.31 -6.77 -20.95
C GLU A 82 11.24 -6.63 -19.43
N ILE A 83 10.36 -5.78 -18.89
CA ILE A 83 10.23 -5.61 -17.43
C ILE A 83 9.32 -6.66 -16.77
N GLY A 84 8.74 -7.59 -17.55
CA GLY A 84 7.92 -8.68 -17.02
C GLY A 84 6.72 -8.21 -16.21
N SER A 85 6.10 -7.09 -16.62
CA SER A 85 4.98 -6.45 -15.93
C SER A 85 5.26 -5.94 -14.51
N ARG A 86 6.54 -5.81 -14.14
CA ARG A 86 6.98 -5.38 -12.80
C ARG A 86 7.76 -4.06 -12.87
N PRO A 87 7.09 -2.90 -12.72
CA PRO A 87 7.77 -1.63 -12.48
C PRO A 87 8.67 -1.77 -11.23
N PHE A 88 9.98 -1.65 -11.43
CA PHE A 88 10.99 -2.00 -10.45
C PHE A 88 12.31 -1.24 -10.72
N TYR A 89 13.41 -1.75 -10.18
CA TYR A 89 14.76 -1.28 -10.42
C TYR A 89 15.40 -1.97 -11.62
N ARG A 90 16.42 -1.33 -12.21
CA ARG A 90 17.46 -2.03 -12.96
C ARG A 90 18.29 -2.91 -12.01
N ASP A 91 19.02 -3.88 -12.54
CA ASP A 91 19.76 -4.88 -11.74
C ASP A 91 20.75 -4.25 -10.74
N ASP A 92 21.35 -3.12 -11.09
CA ASP A 92 22.29 -2.36 -10.27
C ASP A 92 21.64 -1.35 -9.31
N CYS A 93 20.30 -1.24 -9.34
CA CYS A 93 19.51 -0.27 -8.58
C CYS A 93 19.83 1.20 -8.88
N SER A 94 20.54 1.51 -9.97
CA SER A 94 20.93 2.89 -10.33
C SER A 94 19.76 3.74 -10.81
N ALA A 95 18.73 3.09 -11.37
CA ALA A 95 17.53 3.71 -11.87
C ALA A 95 16.35 2.75 -11.84
N LEU A 96 15.15 3.29 -12.05
CA LEU A 96 13.95 2.50 -12.28
C LEU A 96 13.99 1.88 -13.69
N ASN A 97 13.38 0.71 -13.85
CA ASN A 97 13.30 -0.01 -15.12
C ASN A 97 12.14 0.45 -16.03
N PHE A 98 11.35 1.43 -15.58
CA PHE A 98 10.19 1.97 -16.27
C PHE A 98 10.30 3.50 -16.38
N GLN A 99 9.44 4.09 -17.21
CA GLN A 99 9.34 5.54 -17.41
C GLN A 99 7.95 6.04 -17.02
N VAL A 100 7.87 7.31 -16.64
CA VAL A 100 6.58 7.98 -16.42
C VAL A 100 6.11 8.59 -17.75
N GLN A 101 4.94 8.18 -18.21
CA GLN A 101 4.25 8.75 -19.35
C GLN A 101 3.12 9.67 -18.91
N ARG A 102 2.65 10.51 -19.85
CA ARG A 102 1.52 11.43 -19.64
C ARG A 102 0.44 11.19 -20.66
N GLY A 103 -0.81 11.18 -20.22
CA GLY A 103 -1.99 11.03 -21.08
C GLY A 103 -3.28 11.15 -20.27
N SER A 104 -4.43 11.22 -20.95
CA SER A 104 -5.73 11.15 -20.26
C SER A 104 -6.07 9.71 -19.89
N VAL A 105 -7.15 9.52 -19.13
CA VAL A 105 -7.67 8.17 -18.85
C VAL A 105 -8.01 7.45 -20.16
N SER A 106 -8.69 8.11 -21.09
CA SER A 106 -9.04 7.52 -22.39
C SER A 106 -7.81 7.05 -23.16
N THR A 107 -6.74 7.87 -23.24
CA THR A 107 -5.50 7.47 -23.93
C THR A 107 -4.85 6.24 -23.28
N LEU A 108 -4.84 6.17 -21.94
CA LEU A 108 -4.36 4.99 -21.22
C LEU A 108 -5.20 3.75 -21.52
N LEU A 109 -6.53 3.88 -21.53
CA LEU A 109 -7.44 2.78 -21.82
C LEU A 109 -7.28 2.27 -23.26
N ASP A 110 -7.09 3.17 -24.23
CA ASP A 110 -6.81 2.81 -25.62
C ASP A 110 -5.50 2.04 -25.75
N ALA A 111 -4.45 2.49 -25.04
CA ALA A 111 -3.16 1.81 -25.03
C ALA A 111 -3.24 0.40 -24.41
N ILE A 112 -3.97 0.24 -23.31
CA ILE A 112 -4.19 -1.09 -22.70
C ILE A 112 -5.02 -1.98 -23.64
N ALA A 113 -6.08 -1.45 -24.27
CA ALA A 113 -6.93 -2.21 -25.17
C ALA A 113 -6.18 -2.72 -26.40
N ALA A 114 -5.25 -1.92 -26.94
CA ALA A 114 -4.44 -2.28 -28.10
C ALA A 114 -3.52 -3.50 -27.85
N HIS A 115 -3.20 -3.80 -26.59
CA HIS A 115 -2.30 -4.89 -26.20
C HIS A 115 -3.02 -6.01 -25.41
N ARG A 116 -4.36 -6.12 -25.55
CA ARG A 116 -5.17 -7.09 -24.77
C ARG A 116 -4.78 -8.55 -25.04
N ASP A 117 -4.51 -8.86 -26.30
CA ASP A 117 -4.23 -10.23 -26.78
C ASP A 117 -2.73 -10.53 -26.89
N ASP A 118 -1.89 -9.55 -26.54
CA ASP A 118 -0.45 -9.74 -26.52
C ASP A 118 -0.06 -10.68 -25.37
N PRO A 119 0.70 -11.76 -25.63
CA PRO A 119 1.13 -12.66 -24.57
C PRO A 119 2.16 -12.02 -23.62
N HIS A 120 2.90 -11.02 -24.11
CA HIS A 120 3.89 -10.26 -23.36
C HIS A 120 3.69 -8.75 -23.63
N PRO A 121 2.61 -8.15 -23.08
CA PRO A 121 2.29 -6.77 -23.37
C PRO A 121 3.30 -5.83 -22.68
N PRO A 122 3.53 -4.61 -23.21
CA PRO A 122 4.12 -3.55 -22.42
C PRO A 122 3.27 -3.29 -21.17
N THR A 123 3.89 -2.77 -20.12
CA THR A 123 3.25 -2.49 -18.83
C THR A 123 2.65 -1.10 -18.85
N TYR A 124 1.36 -0.99 -18.55
CA TYR A 124 0.69 0.29 -18.32
C TYR A 124 0.11 0.29 -16.92
N TYR A 125 0.53 1.24 -16.08
CA TYR A 125 0.09 1.31 -14.70
C TYR A 125 -0.16 2.73 -14.22
N LEU A 126 -1.43 3.09 -14.11
CA LEU A 126 -1.88 4.27 -13.40
C LEU A 126 -2.07 3.89 -11.93
N ALA A 127 -1.23 4.48 -11.09
CA ALA A 127 -1.18 4.19 -9.67
C ALA A 127 -1.79 5.33 -8.85
N SER A 128 -2.63 4.97 -7.87
CA SER A 128 -3.07 5.88 -6.80
C SER A 128 -3.68 7.21 -7.31
N LEU A 129 -4.52 7.18 -8.35
CA LEU A 129 -5.16 8.39 -8.86
C LEU A 129 -6.33 8.80 -7.94
N PRO A 130 -6.35 10.01 -7.33
CA PRO A 130 -7.50 10.44 -6.55
C PRO A 130 -8.76 10.52 -7.41
N VAL A 131 -9.84 9.84 -7.01
CA VAL A 131 -11.06 9.74 -7.82
C VAL A 131 -11.77 11.08 -7.94
N ASP A 132 -12.09 11.73 -6.82
CA ASP A 132 -12.94 12.92 -6.79
C ASP A 132 -12.37 14.10 -7.61
N ALA A 133 -11.05 14.20 -7.71
CA ALA A 133 -10.37 15.27 -8.46
C ALA A 133 -10.14 14.96 -9.95
N ASN A 134 -10.33 13.72 -10.40
CA ASN A 134 -9.91 13.29 -11.74
C ASN A 134 -10.98 12.54 -12.54
N LEU A 135 -11.94 11.90 -11.86
CA LEU A 135 -13.05 11.12 -12.43
C LEU A 135 -14.38 11.58 -11.81
N PRO A 136 -14.78 12.84 -12.02
CA PRO A 136 -15.97 13.39 -11.37
C PRO A 136 -17.23 12.57 -11.69
N GLY A 137 -18.01 12.28 -10.66
CA GLY A 137 -19.24 11.49 -10.76
C GLY A 137 -19.04 9.96 -10.70
N LEU A 138 -17.82 9.44 -10.84
CA LEU A 138 -17.58 7.98 -10.79
C LEU A 138 -18.06 7.39 -9.46
N ARG A 139 -17.75 8.10 -8.37
CA ARG A 139 -18.08 7.73 -6.99
C ARG A 139 -19.58 7.60 -6.72
N ALA A 140 -20.45 8.23 -7.52
CA ALA A 140 -21.90 8.18 -7.30
C ALA A 140 -22.49 6.75 -7.33
N HIS A 141 -21.83 5.81 -8.00
CA HIS A 141 -22.26 4.41 -8.12
C HIS A 141 -21.13 3.40 -7.89
N ASN A 142 -19.99 3.85 -7.35
CA ASN A 142 -18.77 3.06 -7.18
C ASN A 142 -18.05 3.48 -5.88
N ASP A 143 -18.78 3.45 -4.77
CA ASP A 143 -18.25 3.88 -3.48
C ASP A 143 -18.66 2.96 -2.33
N LEU A 144 -17.88 3.02 -1.25
CA LEU A 144 -18.17 2.46 0.05
C LEU A 144 -18.17 3.61 1.07
N ASP A 145 -19.03 3.52 2.08
CA ASP A 145 -19.04 4.50 3.16
C ASP A 145 -17.87 4.25 4.11
N VAL A 146 -16.72 4.82 3.77
CA VAL A 146 -15.49 4.75 4.58
C VAL A 146 -15.30 6.09 5.29
N ALA A 147 -15.78 6.15 6.53
CA ALA A 147 -15.57 7.28 7.42
C ALA A 147 -14.45 7.00 8.44
N ALA A 148 -13.51 7.93 8.58
CA ALA A 148 -12.44 7.87 9.57
C ALA A 148 -12.10 9.28 10.09
N ASN A 149 -11.74 9.40 11.37
CA ASN A 149 -11.38 10.68 12.03
C ASN A 149 -12.40 11.82 11.83
N GLY A 150 -13.70 11.49 11.81
CA GLY A 150 -14.78 12.48 11.66
C GLY A 150 -14.94 13.04 10.24
N GLY A 151 -14.35 12.40 9.22
CA GLY A 151 -14.48 12.76 7.82
C GLY A 151 -14.60 11.55 6.89
N GLN A 152 -15.07 11.82 5.68
CA GLN A 152 -15.14 10.84 4.60
C GLN A 152 -13.77 10.63 3.97
N VAL A 153 -13.36 9.37 3.86
CA VAL A 153 -12.11 8.97 3.22
C VAL A 153 -12.27 9.08 1.71
N GLN A 154 -11.24 9.65 1.07
CA GLN A 154 -11.24 9.91 -0.36
C GLN A 154 -10.67 8.70 -1.11
N PRO A 155 -11.39 8.11 -2.09
CA PRO A 155 -10.90 6.95 -2.80
C PRO A 155 -9.81 7.29 -3.82
N SER A 156 -8.91 6.33 -4.03
CA SER A 156 -7.95 6.31 -5.13
C SER A 156 -8.23 5.14 -6.07
N ILE A 157 -8.02 5.35 -7.37
CA ILE A 157 -8.20 4.32 -8.40
C ILE A 157 -6.85 3.91 -8.99
N TRP A 158 -6.75 2.61 -9.29
CA TRP A 158 -5.60 2.00 -9.96
C TRP A 158 -6.08 1.33 -11.24
N ILE A 159 -5.46 1.66 -12.36
CA ILE A 159 -5.83 1.14 -13.68
C ILE A 159 -4.57 0.57 -14.34
N GLY A 160 -4.65 -0.65 -14.82
CA GLY A 160 -3.54 -1.24 -15.56
C GLY A 160 -3.89 -2.57 -16.20
N ASN A 161 -2.92 -3.12 -16.93
CA ASN A 161 -2.98 -4.49 -17.44
C ASN A 161 -2.45 -5.49 -16.40
N ARG A 162 -1.62 -6.47 -16.79
CA ARG A 162 -1.10 -7.53 -15.91
C ARG A 162 0.02 -7.09 -14.96
N VAL A 163 -0.17 -5.97 -14.28
CA VAL A 163 0.86 -5.33 -13.46
C VAL A 163 1.12 -6.09 -12.15
N ILE A 164 2.40 -6.17 -11.77
CA ILE A 164 2.88 -6.62 -10.47
C ILE A 164 3.32 -5.40 -9.64
N ALA A 165 2.59 -5.10 -8.57
CA ALA A 165 3.07 -4.22 -7.52
C ALA A 165 3.94 -5.04 -6.56
N SER A 166 5.25 -4.76 -6.57
CA SER A 166 6.23 -5.45 -5.74
C SER A 166 5.87 -5.35 -4.25
N CYS A 167 6.24 -6.36 -3.46
CA CYS A 167 5.86 -6.42 -2.04
C CYS A 167 6.31 -5.17 -1.30
N HIS A 168 5.40 -4.43 -0.68
CA HIS A 168 5.68 -3.20 0.08
C HIS A 168 4.71 -3.09 1.25
N TYR A 169 4.89 -2.09 2.10
CA TYR A 169 3.93 -1.74 3.14
C TYR A 169 3.53 -0.28 3.00
N ASP A 170 2.35 0.05 3.50
CA ASP A 170 1.88 1.42 3.69
C ASP A 170 1.76 1.72 5.18
N ALA A 171 1.96 2.98 5.57
CA ALA A 171 1.75 3.42 6.96
C ALA A 171 0.27 3.69 7.29
N LEU A 172 -0.62 3.59 6.29
CA LEU A 172 -2.05 3.81 6.42
C LEU A 172 -2.77 2.47 6.40
N ASP A 173 -3.90 2.39 7.11
CA ASP A 173 -4.88 1.32 6.89
C ASP A 173 -5.45 1.45 5.47
N ASN A 174 -5.73 0.32 4.83
CA ASN A 174 -6.17 0.28 3.43
C ASN A 174 -7.36 -0.68 3.25
N LEU A 175 -8.41 -0.22 2.56
CA LEU A 175 -9.49 -1.08 2.07
C LEU A 175 -9.42 -1.14 0.54
N ALA A 176 -8.89 -2.24 0.01
CA ALA A 176 -8.63 -2.42 -1.42
C ALA A 176 -9.75 -3.21 -2.10
N CYS A 177 -10.57 -2.55 -2.91
CA CYS A 177 -11.71 -3.14 -3.62
C CYS A 177 -11.32 -3.55 -5.05
N CYS A 178 -11.51 -4.82 -5.40
CA CYS A 178 -11.30 -5.30 -6.75
C CYS A 178 -12.52 -4.95 -7.62
N ALA A 179 -12.42 -3.93 -8.47
CA ALA A 179 -13.53 -3.49 -9.30
C ALA A 179 -13.62 -4.25 -10.63
N VAL A 180 -12.49 -4.46 -11.32
CA VAL A 180 -12.43 -5.15 -12.61
C VAL A 180 -11.24 -6.09 -12.64
N GLY A 181 -11.42 -7.28 -13.23
CA GLY A 181 -10.42 -8.34 -13.25
C GLY A 181 -10.29 -9.04 -11.90
N GLN A 182 -9.17 -9.72 -11.71
CA GLN A 182 -8.83 -10.44 -10.47
C GLN A 182 -7.47 -9.98 -9.99
N ARG A 183 -7.32 -9.93 -8.66
CA ARG A 183 -6.05 -9.60 -8.02
C ARG A 183 -5.62 -10.67 -7.05
N ARG A 184 -4.39 -11.14 -7.20
CA ARG A 184 -3.74 -11.96 -6.18
C ARG A 184 -2.98 -11.06 -5.21
N PHE A 185 -3.26 -11.23 -3.92
CA PHE A 185 -2.50 -10.63 -2.84
C PHE A 185 -1.71 -11.71 -2.11
N THR A 186 -0.46 -11.41 -1.77
CA THR A 186 0.36 -12.17 -0.83
C THR A 186 0.83 -11.22 0.26
N LEU A 187 0.37 -11.43 1.49
CA LEU A 187 0.62 -10.56 2.63
C LEU A 187 1.55 -11.19 3.66
N PHE A 188 2.31 -10.35 4.36
CA PHE A 188 3.18 -10.75 5.46
C PHE A 188 3.02 -9.79 6.63
N PRO A 189 3.10 -10.29 7.88
CA PRO A 189 3.00 -9.43 9.03
C PRO A 189 4.24 -8.51 9.15
N PRO A 190 4.13 -7.35 9.81
CA PRO A 190 5.17 -6.31 9.81
C PRO A 190 6.56 -6.78 10.27
N GLU A 191 6.62 -7.73 11.20
CA GLU A 191 7.87 -8.28 11.73
C GLU A 191 8.71 -9.06 10.70
N GLN A 192 8.14 -9.38 9.53
CA GLN A 192 8.88 -10.00 8.42
C GLN A 192 9.78 -9.04 7.64
N VAL A 193 9.82 -7.75 7.99
CA VAL A 193 10.66 -6.74 7.32
C VAL A 193 12.09 -7.21 7.02
N ALA A 194 12.76 -7.89 7.95
CA ALA A 194 14.12 -8.37 7.73
C ALA A 194 14.20 -9.52 6.71
N ASN A 195 13.17 -10.35 6.64
CA ASN A 195 13.09 -11.53 5.77
C ASN A 195 12.64 -11.18 4.35
N LEU A 196 12.05 -10.00 4.16
CA LEU A 196 11.55 -9.50 2.89
C LEU A 196 12.57 -8.65 2.12
N TYR A 197 13.76 -8.41 2.66
CA TYR A 197 14.84 -7.65 2.00
C TYR A 197 14.37 -6.33 1.39
N PRO A 198 13.99 -5.34 2.22
CA PRO A 198 13.56 -4.03 1.74
C PRO A 198 14.66 -3.38 0.89
N GLY A 199 14.27 -2.77 -0.21
CA GLY A 199 15.15 -2.08 -1.15
C GLY A 199 15.60 -0.70 -0.66
N PRO A 200 16.15 0.12 -1.58
CA PRO A 200 16.48 1.52 -1.30
C PRO A 200 15.29 2.30 -0.71
N LEU A 201 15.59 3.21 0.22
CA LEU A 201 14.59 4.16 0.73
C LEU A 201 14.21 5.23 -0.30
N ASP A 202 15.12 5.50 -1.24
CA ASP A 202 14.92 6.36 -2.41
C ASP A 202 15.98 6.01 -3.49
N PRO A 203 15.65 6.04 -4.80
CA PRO A 203 14.30 6.16 -5.35
C PRO A 203 13.47 4.90 -5.08
N THR A 204 12.14 5.05 -5.09
CA THR A 204 11.20 3.93 -4.98
C THR A 204 10.32 3.85 -6.23
N PRO A 205 9.89 2.65 -6.67
CA PRO A 205 9.03 2.51 -7.86
C PRO A 205 7.64 3.16 -7.72
N GLY A 206 7.12 3.30 -6.50
CA GLY A 206 5.75 3.75 -6.24
C GLY A 206 5.58 4.61 -4.99
N GLY A 207 6.66 5.22 -4.49
CA GLY A 207 6.63 6.03 -3.27
C GLY A 207 6.83 5.26 -1.97
N GLN A 208 6.83 3.92 -2.01
CA GLN A 208 7.10 3.05 -0.86
C GLN A 208 8.29 2.13 -1.12
N VAL A 209 8.96 1.75 -0.03
CA VAL A 209 10.03 0.74 -0.07
C VAL A 209 9.44 -0.59 -0.49
N VAL A 210 10.03 -1.20 -1.52
CA VAL A 210 9.63 -2.51 -2.04
C VAL A 210 10.66 -3.57 -1.65
N SER A 211 10.22 -4.81 -1.52
CA SER A 211 11.07 -5.99 -1.40
C SER A 211 11.94 -6.16 -2.64
N MET A 212 13.21 -6.50 -2.42
CA MET A 212 14.15 -6.85 -3.49
C MET A 212 13.93 -8.24 -4.08
N VAL A 213 13.11 -9.07 -3.43
CA VAL A 213 12.87 -10.44 -3.85
C VAL A 213 11.89 -10.46 -5.04
N ASP A 214 12.18 -11.27 -6.05
CA ASP A 214 11.18 -11.65 -7.05
C ASP A 214 10.35 -12.82 -6.51
N PHE A 215 9.08 -12.57 -6.23
CA PHE A 215 8.20 -13.56 -5.64
C PHE A 215 7.82 -14.67 -6.64
N ALA A 216 7.82 -14.37 -7.95
CA ALA A 216 7.54 -15.39 -8.96
C ALA A 216 8.71 -16.39 -9.12
N ASN A 217 9.93 -15.92 -8.90
CA ASN A 217 11.16 -16.73 -9.01
C ASN A 217 12.20 -16.28 -7.97
N PRO A 218 12.02 -16.64 -6.67
CA PRO A 218 12.89 -16.15 -5.61
C PRO A 218 14.29 -16.76 -5.69
N ASP A 219 15.31 -15.90 -5.79
CA ASP A 219 16.71 -16.29 -5.63
C ASP A 219 17.02 -16.49 -4.14
N LEU A 220 16.79 -17.71 -3.63
CA LEU A 220 17.05 -18.09 -2.24
C LEU A 220 18.54 -18.20 -1.90
N GLN A 221 19.44 -18.16 -2.90
CA GLN A 221 20.89 -18.07 -2.61
C GLN A 221 21.24 -16.63 -2.20
N ARG A 222 20.70 -15.64 -2.93
CA ARG A 222 20.87 -14.22 -2.61
C ARG A 222 19.99 -13.76 -1.44
N PHE A 223 18.78 -14.28 -1.34
CA PHE A 223 17.76 -13.86 -0.38
C PHE A 223 17.35 -15.00 0.58
N ALA A 224 18.33 -15.66 1.19
CA ALA A 224 18.12 -16.85 2.03
C ALA A 224 17.03 -16.70 3.11
N ARG A 225 16.93 -15.53 3.78
CA ARG A 225 15.90 -15.28 4.81
C ARG A 225 14.48 -15.22 4.28
N PHE A 226 14.29 -15.11 2.96
CA PHE A 226 12.96 -15.15 2.38
C PHE A 226 12.29 -16.51 2.63
N ALA A 227 13.08 -17.58 2.76
CA ALA A 227 12.59 -18.88 3.18
C ALA A 227 11.90 -18.85 4.56
N ASP A 228 12.30 -17.94 5.46
CA ASP A 228 11.69 -17.76 6.78
C ASP A 228 10.39 -16.92 6.71
N ALA A 229 10.26 -16.06 5.69
CA ALA A 229 9.03 -15.31 5.44
C ALA A 229 7.93 -16.19 4.83
N LEU A 230 8.28 -17.14 3.96
CA LEU A 230 7.33 -17.98 3.22
C LEU A 230 6.25 -18.63 4.09
N PRO A 231 6.55 -19.30 5.23
CA PRO A 231 5.53 -19.88 6.11
C PRO A 231 4.60 -18.85 6.78
N ARG A 232 4.90 -17.55 6.67
CA ARG A 232 4.10 -16.44 7.21
C ARG A 232 3.26 -15.75 6.13
N ALA A 233 3.46 -16.12 4.87
CA ALA A 233 2.70 -15.58 3.75
C ALA A 233 1.22 -15.94 3.86
N ARG A 234 0.34 -14.96 3.68
CA ARG A 234 -1.11 -15.17 3.59
C ARG A 234 -1.58 -14.77 2.20
N ASN A 235 -2.22 -15.68 1.50
CA ASN A 235 -2.59 -15.48 0.09
C ASN A 235 -4.11 -15.36 -0.08
N VAL A 236 -4.55 -14.50 -1.00
CA VAL A 236 -5.93 -14.47 -1.48
C VAL A 236 -6.00 -14.02 -2.93
N VAL A 237 -6.95 -14.56 -3.69
CA VAL A 237 -7.40 -13.97 -4.95
C VAL A 237 -8.73 -13.27 -4.69
N LEU A 238 -8.78 -11.99 -5.03
CA LEU A 238 -9.99 -11.17 -4.97
C LEU A 238 -10.72 -11.25 -6.32
N GLU A 239 -12.00 -11.57 -6.27
CA GLU A 239 -12.92 -11.51 -7.40
C GLU A 239 -13.48 -10.08 -7.55
N PRO A 240 -14.03 -9.72 -8.74
CA PRO A 240 -14.77 -8.46 -8.88
C PRO A 240 -15.86 -8.31 -7.82
N GLY A 241 -15.80 -7.22 -7.05
CA GLY A 241 -16.71 -6.92 -5.95
C GLY A 241 -16.18 -7.27 -4.56
N ASP A 242 -15.08 -8.02 -4.44
CA ASP A 242 -14.42 -8.26 -3.15
C ASP A 242 -13.61 -7.04 -2.71
N ALA A 243 -13.50 -6.85 -1.39
CA ALA A 243 -12.53 -5.93 -0.79
C ALA A 243 -11.59 -6.66 0.17
N LEU A 244 -10.36 -6.16 0.31
CA LEU A 244 -9.39 -6.63 1.28
C LEU A 244 -9.03 -5.48 2.21
N PHE A 245 -9.28 -5.66 3.51
CA PHE A 245 -8.71 -4.82 4.54
C PHE A 245 -7.25 -5.24 4.77
N ILE A 246 -6.35 -4.27 4.62
CA ILE A 246 -4.91 -4.40 4.87
C ILE A 246 -4.60 -3.43 6.01
N PRO A 247 -4.27 -3.95 7.21
CA PRO A 247 -3.92 -3.10 8.32
C PRO A 247 -2.61 -2.35 8.04
N SER A 248 -2.45 -1.19 8.67
CA SER A 248 -1.20 -0.41 8.60
C SER A 248 0.04 -1.30 8.84
N MET A 249 1.10 -1.02 8.09
CA MET A 249 2.41 -1.68 8.14
C MET A 249 2.44 -3.14 7.65
N TRP A 250 1.32 -3.73 7.24
CA TRP A 250 1.33 -5.05 6.62
C TRP A 250 1.97 -5.00 5.23
N TRP A 251 2.91 -5.92 5.02
CA TRP A 251 3.54 -6.09 3.72
C TRP A 251 2.58 -6.79 2.79
N HIS A 252 2.47 -6.33 1.55
CA HIS A 252 1.58 -6.89 0.56
C HIS A 252 2.18 -6.81 -0.85
N HIS A 253 2.15 -7.95 -1.54
CA HIS A 253 2.49 -8.09 -2.96
C HIS A 253 1.19 -8.26 -3.75
N VAL A 254 1.04 -7.53 -4.86
CA VAL A 254 -0.21 -7.51 -5.63
C VAL A 254 0.06 -7.84 -7.09
N GLN A 255 -0.64 -8.85 -7.60
CA GLN A 255 -0.59 -9.26 -9.00
C GLN A 255 -1.96 -9.06 -9.66
N SER A 256 -1.99 -8.30 -10.75
CA SER A 256 -3.17 -8.15 -11.59
C SER A 256 -3.20 -9.26 -12.63
N LEU A 257 -4.27 -10.07 -12.67
CA LEU A 257 -4.26 -11.36 -13.39
C LEU A 257 -4.82 -11.27 -14.82
N HIS A 258 -5.59 -10.22 -15.12
CA HIS A 258 -6.28 -10.06 -16.42
C HIS A 258 -5.61 -9.03 -17.33
N PRO A 259 -5.93 -8.98 -18.64
CA PRO A 259 -5.40 -7.95 -19.54
C PRO A 259 -5.82 -6.53 -19.15
N PHE A 260 -6.90 -6.37 -18.39
CA PHE A 260 -7.39 -5.11 -17.87
C PHE A 260 -7.90 -5.29 -16.44
N ASN A 261 -7.45 -4.46 -15.52
CA ASN A 261 -7.80 -4.54 -14.10
C ASN A 261 -7.99 -3.13 -13.53
N VAL A 262 -8.94 -3.01 -12.59
CA VAL A 262 -9.25 -1.76 -11.91
C VAL A 262 -9.44 -2.00 -10.41
N LEU A 263 -8.68 -1.30 -9.57
CA LEU A 263 -8.80 -1.31 -8.10
C LEU A 263 -9.33 0.05 -7.69
N ILE A 264 -10.21 0.10 -6.72
CA ILE A 264 -10.47 1.33 -5.98
C ILE A 264 -10.14 1.04 -4.53
N ASN A 265 -9.38 1.93 -3.88
CA ASN A 265 -9.02 1.75 -2.49
C ASN A 265 -9.20 3.01 -1.67
N TYR A 266 -9.29 2.82 -0.37
CA TYR A 266 -9.46 3.85 0.64
C TYR A 266 -8.30 3.75 1.63
N TRP A 267 -7.55 4.83 1.81
CA TRP A 267 -6.52 4.88 2.85
C TRP A 267 -6.91 5.85 3.96
N TRP A 268 -6.72 5.41 5.19
CA TRP A 268 -6.89 6.28 6.36
C TRP A 268 -5.88 5.94 7.44
N SER A 269 -5.77 6.84 8.41
CA SER A 269 -4.95 6.61 9.59
C SER A 269 -5.87 6.54 10.79
N SER A 270 -5.65 5.59 11.68
CA SER A 270 -6.27 5.58 13.01
C SER A 270 -5.57 6.57 13.98
N ALA A 271 -4.42 7.13 13.58
CA ALA A 271 -3.71 8.13 14.37
C ALA A 271 -4.40 9.51 14.29
N PRO A 272 -4.38 10.30 15.38
CA PRO A 272 -4.92 11.66 15.37
C PRO A 272 -4.30 12.53 14.27
N ALA A 273 -5.14 13.29 13.56
CA ALA A 273 -4.73 14.08 12.38
C ALA A 273 -3.64 15.15 12.63
N HIS A 274 -3.42 15.53 13.90
CA HIS A 274 -2.38 16.48 14.25
C HIS A 274 -0.99 15.84 14.43
N LEU A 275 -0.88 14.51 14.40
CA LEU A 275 0.40 13.82 14.43
C LEU A 275 1.04 13.82 13.02
N PRO A 276 2.36 14.04 12.91
CA PRO A 276 3.05 14.00 11.63
C PRO A 276 3.24 12.56 11.13
N ALA A 277 3.61 12.42 9.85
CA ALA A 277 4.07 11.14 9.31
C ALA A 277 5.30 10.62 10.08
N ALA A 278 5.40 9.29 10.23
CA ALA A 278 6.45 8.66 11.03
C ALA A 278 7.81 8.56 10.31
N MET A 279 7.83 8.46 8.98
CA MET A 279 9.07 8.27 8.19
C MET A 279 10.15 9.35 8.43
N PRO A 280 9.83 10.66 8.52
CA PRO A 280 10.80 11.67 8.92
C PRO A 280 11.51 11.39 10.26
N ALA A 281 10.83 10.77 11.23
CA ALA A 281 11.46 10.38 12.50
C ALA A 281 12.50 9.27 12.29
N LEU A 282 12.19 8.28 11.44
CA LEU A 282 13.14 7.24 11.06
C LEU A 282 14.37 7.83 10.35
N TYR A 283 14.19 8.75 9.39
CA TYR A 283 15.31 9.42 8.73
C TYR A 283 16.20 10.19 9.70
N HIS A 284 15.58 10.89 10.67
CA HIS A 284 16.35 11.59 11.69
C HIS A 284 17.13 10.62 12.60
N ALA A 285 16.52 9.49 12.99
CA ALA A 285 17.20 8.45 13.76
C ALA A 285 18.34 7.77 12.97
N LEU A 286 18.17 7.55 11.66
CA LEU A 286 19.22 7.05 10.79
C LEU A 286 20.42 7.99 10.78
N TRP A 287 20.18 9.29 10.66
CA TRP A 287 21.23 10.31 10.68
C TRP A 287 21.91 10.47 12.06
N ALA A 288 21.12 10.46 13.14
CA ALA A 288 21.61 10.82 14.47
C ALA A 288 22.12 9.63 15.31
N ILE A 289 21.65 8.40 15.05
CA ILE A 289 21.83 7.25 15.96
C ILE A 289 22.48 6.03 15.28
N ARG A 290 22.15 5.69 14.02
CA ARG A 290 22.51 4.40 13.38
C ARG A 290 24.00 4.03 13.47
N ASP A 291 24.86 5.02 13.26
CA ASP A 291 26.31 4.84 13.12
C ASP A 291 27.10 5.19 14.41
N ARG A 292 26.40 5.39 15.54
CA ARG A 292 27.02 5.54 16.87
C ARG A 292 27.61 4.22 17.39
N PRO A 293 28.55 4.27 18.36
CA PRO A 293 29.07 3.08 19.05
C PRO A 293 27.97 2.17 19.60
N ALA A 294 28.20 0.86 19.63
CA ALA A 294 27.19 -0.13 20.02
C ALA A 294 26.59 0.12 21.41
N ALA A 295 27.42 0.50 22.40
CA ALA A 295 26.96 0.83 23.74
C ALA A 295 26.02 2.05 23.75
N GLU A 296 26.33 3.09 22.97
CA GLU A 296 25.45 4.25 22.83
C GLU A 296 24.13 3.88 22.15
N LYS A 297 24.15 3.02 21.13
CA LYS A 297 22.92 2.57 20.46
C LYS A 297 22.02 1.76 21.39
N GLN A 298 22.60 0.93 22.26
CA GLN A 298 21.81 0.22 23.29
C GLN A 298 21.18 1.19 24.29
N ALA A 299 21.91 2.21 24.73
CA ALA A 299 21.37 3.25 25.60
C ALA A 299 20.24 4.05 24.90
N TRP A 300 20.43 4.43 23.63
CA TRP A 300 19.38 5.09 22.84
C TRP A 300 18.16 4.20 22.63
N ARG A 301 18.35 2.89 22.41
CA ARG A 301 17.23 1.95 22.32
C ARG A 301 16.41 1.95 23.61
N ALA A 302 17.06 1.87 24.77
CA ALA A 302 16.36 1.94 26.06
C ALA A 302 15.58 3.25 26.24
N LEU A 303 16.11 4.39 25.75
CA LEU A 303 15.39 5.66 25.75
C LEU A 303 14.19 5.66 24.80
N PHE A 304 14.32 5.12 23.59
CA PHE A 304 13.20 5.01 22.65
C PHE A 304 12.13 4.03 23.17
N ASP A 305 12.54 2.92 23.77
CA ASP A 305 11.62 1.99 24.42
C ASP A 305 10.87 2.67 25.56
N TYR A 306 11.52 3.53 26.35
CA TYR A 306 10.86 4.25 27.45
C TYR A 306 9.96 5.42 26.99
N TYR A 307 10.39 6.21 26.01
CA TYR A 307 9.69 7.45 25.61
C TYR A 307 8.76 7.31 24.38
N VAL A 308 8.92 6.27 23.56
CA VAL A 308 8.24 6.15 22.25
C VAL A 308 7.48 4.84 22.10
N PHE A 309 8.13 3.69 22.36
CA PHE A 309 7.53 2.37 22.07
C PHE A 309 6.84 1.72 23.27
N GLY A 310 7.21 2.10 24.49
CA GLY A 310 6.56 1.68 25.72
C GLY A 310 5.23 2.39 25.97
N PRO A 311 4.53 2.05 27.07
CA PRO A 311 3.27 2.69 27.42
C PRO A 311 3.43 4.21 27.58
N ALA A 312 2.60 4.98 26.88
CA ALA A 312 2.74 6.44 26.83
C ALA A 312 2.59 7.10 28.21
N GLU A 313 1.76 6.52 29.08
CA GLU A 313 1.50 6.96 30.45
C GLU A 313 2.67 6.71 31.42
N GLN A 314 3.58 5.79 31.09
CA GLN A 314 4.74 5.49 31.93
C GLN A 314 5.76 6.64 31.91
N ALA A 315 5.99 7.22 30.73
CA ALA A 315 6.93 8.31 30.56
C ALA A 315 6.42 9.57 31.29
N GLY A 316 7.03 9.89 32.43
CA GLY A 316 6.65 11.07 33.23
C GLY A 316 5.57 10.83 34.28
N GLU A 317 5.20 9.57 34.54
CA GLU A 317 4.24 9.19 35.60
C GLU A 317 4.64 9.78 36.98
N HIS A 318 5.94 9.72 37.29
CA HIS A 318 6.53 10.23 38.53
C HIS A 318 6.58 11.76 38.62
N LEU A 319 6.22 12.48 37.54
CA LEU A 319 6.21 13.93 37.51
C LEU A 319 4.80 14.48 37.79
N PRO A 320 4.69 15.62 38.50
CA PRO A 320 3.42 16.32 38.60
C PRO A 320 2.97 16.77 37.21
N GLU A 321 1.66 16.78 36.96
CA GLU A 321 1.07 17.06 35.64
C GLU A 321 1.65 18.31 34.93
N PRO A 322 1.85 19.47 35.60
CA PRO A 322 2.42 20.65 34.96
C PRO A 322 3.86 20.47 34.44
N ALA A 323 4.61 19.50 34.98
CA ALA A 323 6.00 19.23 34.60
C ALA A 323 6.15 18.16 33.50
N ARG A 324 5.05 17.49 33.10
CA ARG A 324 5.10 16.43 32.08
C ARG A 324 5.40 17.00 30.69
N HIS A 325 4.92 18.19 30.37
CA HIS A 325 5.15 18.86 29.08
C HIS A 325 4.95 17.93 27.87
N ALA A 326 6.00 17.64 27.11
CA ALA A 326 5.98 16.75 25.94
C ALA A 326 5.71 15.27 26.25
N LEU A 327 5.68 14.90 27.54
CA LEU A 327 5.37 13.56 28.03
C LEU A 327 3.86 13.37 28.33
N GLY A 328 3.04 14.42 28.19
CA GLY A 328 1.59 14.30 28.21
C GLY A 328 1.01 13.92 26.84
N PRO A 329 -0.32 13.69 26.74
CA PRO A 329 -0.98 13.51 25.46
C PRO A 329 -0.67 14.65 24.48
N ILE A 330 -0.27 14.30 23.26
CA ILE A 330 0.01 15.30 22.23
C ILE A 330 -1.34 15.84 21.73
N ASP A 331 -1.54 17.15 21.88
CA ASP A 331 -2.67 17.87 21.30
C ASP A 331 -2.22 18.71 20.07
N PRO A 332 -3.14 19.35 19.33
CA PRO A 332 -2.79 20.17 18.17
C PRO A 332 -1.87 21.38 18.48
N MET A 333 -1.87 21.88 19.71
CA MET A 333 -0.99 22.99 20.10
C MET A 333 0.43 22.47 20.38
N LEU A 334 0.55 21.42 21.19
CA LEU A 334 1.81 20.77 21.52
C LEU A 334 2.48 20.19 20.28
N SER A 335 1.72 19.57 19.36
CA SER A 335 2.25 19.10 18.07
C SER A 335 2.94 20.23 17.28
N ARG A 336 2.30 21.41 17.21
CA ARG A 336 2.89 22.59 16.54
C ARG A 336 4.14 23.11 17.27
N GLN A 337 4.13 23.12 18.60
CA GLN A 337 5.27 23.52 19.42
C GLN A 337 6.47 22.58 19.22
N LEU A 338 6.24 21.26 19.25
CA LEU A 338 7.27 20.24 19.00
C LEU A 338 7.83 20.37 17.58
N ARG A 339 6.98 20.57 16.57
CA ARG A 339 7.43 20.82 15.19
C ARG A 339 8.34 22.05 15.11
N ALA A 340 7.94 23.18 15.71
CA ALA A 340 8.74 24.40 15.70
C ALA A 340 10.08 24.21 16.43
N LEU A 341 10.08 23.50 17.56
CA LEU A 341 11.28 23.14 18.31
C LEU A 341 12.25 22.32 17.45
N LEU A 342 11.76 21.28 16.78
CA LEU A 342 12.56 20.41 15.92
C LEU A 342 13.14 21.18 14.73
N ILE A 343 12.34 21.98 14.02
CA ILE A 343 12.82 22.84 12.93
C ILE A 343 13.92 23.78 13.43
N GLY A 344 13.72 24.45 14.57
CA GLY A 344 14.71 25.35 15.15
C GLY A 344 15.98 24.65 15.67
N LYS A 345 15.95 23.33 15.90
CA LYS A 345 17.15 22.53 16.23
C LYS A 345 17.88 22.09 14.96
N LEU A 346 17.16 21.76 13.90
CA LEU A 346 17.73 21.34 12.61
C LEU A 346 18.36 22.48 11.81
N ASN A 347 17.88 23.71 12.00
CA ASN A 347 18.41 24.89 11.32
C ASN A 347 19.66 25.51 11.99
N ARG A 348 20.16 24.93 13.08
CA ARG A 348 21.34 25.40 13.81
C ARG A 348 22.55 24.53 13.52
#